data_AF-A0A4R1W9Z2-F1
#
_entry.id   AF-A0A4R1W9Z2-F1
#
_cell.length_a   1.000
_cell.length_b   1.000
_cell.length_c   1.000
_cell.angle_alpha   90.00
_cell.angle_beta   90.00
_cell.angle_gamma   90.00
#
_symmetry.space_group_name_H-M   'P 1'
#
loop_
_entity.id
_entity.type
_entity.pdbx_description
1 polymer ?
#
loop_
_entity_poly.entity_id
_entity_poly.type
_entity_poly.pdbx_seq_one_letter_code
_entity_poly.pdbx_strand_id
1 'polypeptide(L)'
;MKLLLLDQDDRLLLIHAKDPQTQAECWYPVGGGIEPGGTLQEAAAREAHEETGLVDLPPGLPVWRRDHTYEYDGRAVEVHEEWLMHTVDRFDPDCGSPSGHLTSVGL
;
A
#
# COMPACT_ATOMS: atom_id res chain seq x y z
N MET A 1 -4.82 5.61 -1.41
CA MET A 1 -5.13 4.53 -2.38
C MET A 1 -4.56 3.22 -1.87
N LYS A 2 -4.96 2.09 -2.43
CA LYS A 2 -4.41 0.77 -2.12
C LYS A 2 -4.08 0.01 -3.40
N LEU A 3 -2.95 -0.70 -3.39
CA LEU A 3 -2.43 -1.43 -4.55
C LEU A 3 -2.50 -2.93 -4.27
N LEU A 4 -3.19 -3.66 -5.14
CA LEU A 4 -3.14 -5.10 -5.20
C LEU A 4 -2.09 -5.49 -6.25
N LEU A 5 -0.89 -5.80 -5.80
CA LEU A 5 0.22 -6.22 -6.66
C LEU A 5 0.17 -7.75 -6.80
N LEU A 6 -0.27 -8.22 -7.96
CA LEU A 6 -0.37 -9.64 -8.28
C LEU A 6 0.77 -10.04 -9.20
N ASP A 7 1.45 -11.14 -8.88
CA ASP A 7 2.38 -11.79 -9.81
C ASP A 7 1.65 -12.67 -10.84
N GLN A 8 2.41 -13.22 -11.80
CA GLN A 8 1.89 -14.12 -12.83
C GLN A 8 1.33 -15.46 -12.31
N ASP A 9 1.55 -15.78 -11.03
CA ASP A 9 1.03 -16.98 -10.36
C ASP A 9 -0.17 -16.63 -9.44
N ASP A 10 -0.78 -15.45 -9.62
CA ASP A 10 -1.90 -14.91 -8.84
C ASP A 10 -1.58 -14.73 -7.34
N ARG A 11 -0.30 -14.49 -6.99
CA ARG A 11 0.10 -14.21 -5.60
C ARG A 11 0.04 -12.72 -5.32
N LEU A 12 -0.60 -12.36 -4.21
CA LEU A 12 -0.76 -10.98 -3.78
C LEU A 12 0.33 -10.60 -2.76
N LEU A 13 1.05 -9.52 -3.03
CA LEU A 13 1.94 -8.94 -2.03
C LEU A 13 1.14 -8.18 -0.96
N LEU A 14 1.41 -8.48 0.31
CA LEU A 14 0.90 -7.77 1.47
C LEU A 14 2.07 -7.41 2.41
N ILE A 15 1.90 -6.30 3.15
CA ILE A 15 2.82 -5.89 4.20
C ILE A 15 2.28 -6.41 5.53
N HIS A 16 3.11 -7.15 6.26
CA HIS A 16 2.83 -7.55 7.64
C HIS A 16 3.33 -6.48 8.58
N ALA A 17 2.43 -5.88 9.36
CA ALA A 17 2.79 -4.94 10.39
C ALA A 17 2.51 -5.41 11.80
N LYS A 18 3.40 -4.98 12.68
CA LYS A 18 3.30 -5.21 14.12
C LYS A 18 3.40 -3.89 14.84
N ASP A 19 2.34 -3.54 15.56
CA ASP A 19 2.33 -2.37 16.43
C ASP A 19 3.38 -2.56 17.55
N PRO A 20 4.35 -1.64 17.70
CA PRO A 20 5.42 -1.76 18.70
C PRO A 20 4.91 -1.69 20.14
N GLN A 21 3.82 -0.97 20.39
CA GLN A 21 3.26 -0.74 21.73
C GLN A 21 2.26 -1.82 22.11
N THR A 22 1.33 -2.12 21.21
CA THR A 22 0.24 -3.07 21.49
C THR A 22 0.58 -4.50 21.09
N GLN A 23 1.64 -4.71 20.30
CA GLN A 23 2.03 -5.99 19.69
C GLN A 23 0.94 -6.57 18.76
N ALA A 24 -0.09 -5.80 18.43
CA ALA A 24 -1.11 -6.19 17.48
C ALA A 24 -0.49 -6.36 16.10
N GLU A 25 -0.91 -7.40 15.39
CA GLU A 25 -0.44 -7.70 14.04
C GLU A 25 -1.56 -7.47 13.03
N CYS A 26 -1.22 -6.90 11.89
CA CYS A 26 -2.14 -6.71 10.77
C CYS A 26 -1.44 -6.93 9.44
N TRP A 27 -2.22 -7.24 8.41
CA TRP A 27 -1.76 -7.30 7.04
C TRP A 27 -2.50 -6.25 6.23
N TYR A 28 -1.77 -5.52 5.39
CA TYR A 28 -2.36 -4.52 4.52
C TYR A 28 -1.70 -4.49 3.15
N PRO A 29 -2.45 -4.11 2.10
CA PRO A 29 -1.87 -3.86 0.79
C PRO A 29 -1.05 -2.58 0.79
N VAL A 30 -0.07 -2.54 -0.12
CA VAL A 30 0.78 -1.37 -0.40
C VAL A 30 -0.09 -0.14 -0.63
N GLY A 31 0.38 1.00 -0.14
CA GLY A 31 -0.08 2.29 -0.61
C GLY A 31 -0.50 3.27 0.47
N GLY A 32 -0.56 4.55 0.09
CA GLY A 32 -0.73 5.68 1.00
C GLY A 32 -1.57 6.82 0.41
N GLY A 33 -1.13 8.04 0.66
CA GLY A 33 -1.85 9.27 0.29
C GLY A 33 -1.57 9.71 -1.14
N ILE A 34 -2.52 10.45 -1.73
CA ILE A 34 -2.23 11.24 -2.93
C ILE A 34 -1.76 12.62 -2.45
N GLU A 35 -0.57 13.03 -2.89
CA GLU A 35 -0.02 14.34 -2.53
C GLU A 35 -0.80 15.48 -3.21
N PRO A 36 -0.80 16.70 -2.63
CA PRO A 36 -1.49 17.84 -3.23
C PRO A 36 -1.03 18.12 -4.68
N GLY A 37 -1.97 18.04 -5.62
CA GLY A 37 -1.70 18.24 -7.05
C GLY A 37 -1.15 17.01 -7.79
N GLY A 38 -0.87 15.91 -7.08
CA GLY A 38 -0.48 14.65 -7.66
C GLY A 38 -1.66 13.85 -8.21
N THR A 39 -1.37 12.96 -9.15
CA THR A 39 -2.32 12.01 -9.72
C THR A 39 -2.32 10.70 -8.95
N LEU A 40 -3.39 9.91 -9.12
CA LEU A 40 -3.48 8.57 -8.54
C LEU A 40 -2.33 7.66 -9.02
N GLN A 41 -1.93 7.75 -10.29
CA GLN A 41 -0.85 6.93 -10.85
C GLN A 41 0.52 7.33 -10.31
N GLU A 42 0.78 8.63 -10.13
CA GLU A 42 2.04 9.11 -9.52
C GLU A 42 2.14 8.65 -8.07
N ALA A 43 1.05 8.75 -7.30
CA ALA A 43 1.01 8.24 -5.93
C ALA A 43 1.22 6.72 -5.90
N ALA A 44 0.56 5.96 -6.79
CA ALA A 44 0.73 4.51 -6.88
C ALA A 44 2.19 4.11 -7.16
N ALA A 45 2.83 4.75 -8.15
CA ALA A 45 4.22 4.47 -8.48
C ALA A 45 5.19 4.83 -7.34
N ARG A 46 4.98 5.99 -6.69
CA ARG A 46 5.80 6.45 -5.56
C ARG A 46 5.72 5.45 -4.40
N GLU A 47 4.52 5.07 -3.99
CA GLU A 47 4.32 4.21 -2.82
C GLU A 47 4.76 2.76 -3.09
N ALA A 48 4.55 2.26 -4.32
CA ALA A 48 5.10 0.96 -4.72
C ALA A 48 6.63 0.94 -4.58
N HIS A 49 7.30 2.00 -5.02
CA HIS A 49 8.74 2.12 -4.88
C HIS A 49 9.18 2.29 -3.42
N GLU A 50 8.53 3.18 -2.66
CA GLU A 50 8.90 3.48 -1.27
C GLU A 50 8.73 2.26 -0.35
N GLU A 51 7.61 1.53 -0.45
CA GLU A 51 7.31 0.44 0.47
C GLU A 51 7.91 -0.91 0.05
N THR A 52 8.21 -1.10 -1.24
CA THR A 52 8.61 -2.41 -1.79
C THR A 52 9.87 -2.40 -2.67
N GLY A 53 10.37 -1.22 -3.04
CA GLY A 53 11.47 -1.08 -4.01
C GLY A 53 11.06 -1.30 -5.48
N LEU A 54 9.77 -1.57 -5.75
CA LEU A 54 9.28 -1.79 -7.11
C LEU A 54 9.36 -0.52 -7.95
N VAL A 55 10.15 -0.58 -9.03
CA VAL A 55 10.21 0.45 -10.07
C VAL A 55 9.32 0.08 -11.26
N ASP A 56 9.00 1.07 -12.10
CA ASP A 56 8.25 0.87 -13.35
C ASP A 56 6.89 0.18 -13.17
N LEU A 57 6.12 0.60 -12.16
CA LEU A 57 4.78 0.07 -11.88
C LEU A 57 3.88 0.14 -13.13
N PRO A 58 3.38 -1.00 -13.64
CA PRO A 58 2.47 -1.03 -14.79
C PRO A 58 1.16 -0.29 -14.52
N PRO A 59 0.37 0.07 -15.55
CA PRO A 59 -0.94 0.67 -15.35
C PRO A 59 -1.85 -0.21 -14.49
N GLY A 60 -2.52 0.40 -13.52
CA GLY A 60 -3.46 -0.29 -12.63
C GLY A 60 -4.88 -0.34 -13.17
N LEU A 61 -5.59 -1.43 -12.87
CA LEU A 61 -7.03 -1.55 -13.09
C LEU A 61 -7.77 -1.14 -11.81
N PRO A 62 -8.70 -0.17 -11.86
CA PRO A 62 -9.57 0.13 -10.73
C PRO A 62 -10.49 -1.06 -10.43
N VAL A 63 -10.41 -1.57 -9.20
CA VAL A 63 -11.20 -2.74 -8.78
C VAL A 63 -12.21 -2.42 -7.69
N TRP A 64 -11.97 -1.39 -6.88
CA TRP A 64 -12.89 -0.99 -5.83
C TRP A 64 -12.70 0.45 -5.38
N ARG A 65 -13.75 1.02 -4.80
CA ARG A 65 -13.74 2.31 -4.12
C ARG A 65 -14.44 2.19 -2.79
N ARG A 66 -13.87 2.82 -1.76
CA ARG A 66 -14.46 2.86 -0.44
C ARG A 66 -14.30 4.23 0.18
N ASP A 67 -15.43 4.75 0.67
CA ASP A 67 -15.46 5.90 1.56
C ASP A 67 -15.73 5.42 2.97
N HIS A 68 -14.90 5.82 3.93
CA HIS A 68 -15.13 5.50 5.34
C HIS A 68 -14.57 6.58 6.26
N THR A 69 -15.00 6.54 7.52
CA THR A 69 -14.53 7.44 8.57
C THR A 69 -13.99 6.60 9.70
N TYR A 70 -12.82 6.95 10.22
CA TYR A 70 -12.27 6.34 11.44
C TYR A 70 -11.76 7.42 12.40
N GLU A 71 -11.57 7.04 13.66
CA GLU A 71 -10.96 7.94 14.64
C GLU A 71 -9.44 7.74 14.66
N TYR A 72 -8.71 8.85 14.55
CA TYR A 72 -7.26 8.90 14.67
C TYR A 72 -6.87 10.11 15.52
N ASP A 73 -6.10 9.88 16.58
CA ASP A 73 -5.68 10.92 17.52
C ASP A 73 -6.87 11.77 18.05
N GLY A 74 -7.99 11.10 18.35
CA GLY A 74 -9.23 11.74 18.83
C GLY A 74 -9.97 12.58 17.79
N ARG A 75 -9.61 12.50 16.50
CA ARG A 75 -10.28 13.19 15.40
C ARG A 75 -10.92 12.19 14.45
N ALA A 76 -12.14 12.50 13.99
CA ALA A 76 -12.74 11.78 12.88
C ALA A 76 -11.99 12.14 11.59
N VAL A 77 -11.45 11.13 10.92
CA VAL A 77 -10.75 11.23 9.65
C VAL A 77 -11.62 10.56 8.59
N GLU A 78 -12.04 11.34 7.59
CA GLU A 78 -12.69 10.82 6.39
C GLU A 78 -11.63 10.38 5.39
N VAL A 79 -11.79 9.18 4.85
CA VAL A 79 -10.88 8.60 3.88
C VAL A 79 -11.63 8.11 2.66
N HIS A 80 -11.12 8.55 1.51
CA HIS A 80 -11.53 8.11 0.18
C HIS A 80 -10.47 7.17 -0.36
N GLU A 81 -10.81 5.89 -0.53
CA GLU A 81 -9.90 4.87 -1.01
C GLU A 81 -10.24 4.48 -2.45
N GLU A 82 -9.25 4.62 -3.33
CA GLU A 82 -9.21 3.97 -4.65
C GLU A 82 -8.34 2.72 -4.54
N TRP A 83 -8.86 1.57 -4.98
CA TRP A 83 -8.13 0.31 -5.01
C TRP A 83 -7.78 -0.05 -6.46
N LEU A 84 -6.49 -0.21 -6.72
CA LEU A 84 -5.95 -0.54 -8.03
C LEU A 84 -5.31 -1.92 -8.01
N MET A 85 -5.56 -2.74 -9.02
CA MET A 85 -4.89 -4.00 -9.24
C MET A 85 -3.84 -3.84 -10.33
N HIS A 86 -2.61 -4.27 -10.05
CA HIS A 86 -1.49 -4.25 -10.98
C HIS A 86 -0.95 -5.67 -11.12
N THR A 87 -0.75 -6.11 -12.37
CA THR A 87 0.03 -7.32 -12.65
C THR A 87 1.49 -6.93 -12.77
N VAL A 88 2.35 -7.54 -11.96
CA VAL A 88 3.78 -7.25 -11.88
C VAL A 88 4.58 -8.54 -12.07
N ASP A 89 5.82 -8.44 -12.52
CA ASP A 89 6.72 -9.59 -12.44
C ASP A 89 7.03 -9.89 -10.98
N ARG A 90 7.24 -11.17 -10.65
CA ARG A 90 7.69 -11.55 -9.31
C ARG A 90 9.00 -10.85 -8.95
N PHE A 91 9.03 -10.24 -7.77
CA PHE A 91 10.20 -9.58 -7.22
C PHE A 91 10.33 -9.86 -5.72
N ASP A 92 11.53 -9.70 -5.19
CA ASP A 92 11.77 -9.71 -3.74
C ASP A 92 11.70 -8.26 -3.24
N PRO A 93 10.74 -7.91 -2.38
CA PRO A 93 10.55 -6.54 -1.94
C PRO A 93 11.69 -6.08 -1.04
N ASP A 94 12.31 -4.95 -1.38
CA ASP A 94 13.29 -4.26 -0.55
C ASP A 94 12.59 -3.10 0.15
N CYS A 95 12.18 -3.34 1.40
CA CYS A 95 11.45 -2.34 2.16
C CYS A 95 12.41 -1.23 2.58
N GLY A 96 12.42 -0.12 1.85
CA GLY A 96 12.90 1.15 2.40
C GLY A 96 12.08 1.41 3.66
N SER A 97 12.74 1.59 4.81
CA SER A 97 12.04 1.73 6.10
C SER A 97 10.85 2.70 5.95
N PRO A 98 9.60 2.23 6.12
CA PRO A 98 8.46 3.12 5.98
C PRO A 98 8.65 4.23 7.00
N SER A 99 8.32 5.46 6.62
CA SER A 99 8.33 6.60 7.54
C SER A 99 7.22 6.40 8.57
N GLY A 100 7.46 5.51 9.54
CA GLY A 100 6.49 5.01 10.52
C GLY A 100 6.60 3.49 10.78
N HIS A 101 7.59 3.09 11.59
CA HIS A 101 7.75 1.78 12.24
C HIS A 101 8.05 0.53 11.37
N LEU A 102 9.11 -0.18 11.79
CA LEU A 102 9.77 -1.33 11.14
C LEU A 102 8.86 -2.55 10.97
N THR A 103 8.92 -3.19 9.78
CA THR A 103 8.17 -4.39 9.44
C THR A 103 8.98 -5.40 8.62
N SER A 104 8.74 -6.70 8.87
CA SER A 104 9.24 -7.78 8.01
C SER A 104 8.16 -8.18 7.02
N VAL A 105 8.54 -8.34 5.75
CA VAL A 105 7.62 -8.79 4.68
C VAL A 105 7.62 -10.32 4.60
N GLY A 106 6.44 -10.93 4.55
CA GLY A 106 6.27 -12.35 4.28
C GLY A 106 5.50 -12.54 2.98
N LEU A 107 6.02 -13.41 2.10
CA LEU A 107 5.32 -13.94 0.93
C LEU A 107 4.27 -14.98 1.32
#